data_AF-A0A959I0R4-F1
#
_entry.id   AF-A0A959I0R4-F1
#
_cell.length_a   1.000
_cell.length_b   1.000
_cell.length_c   1.000
_cell.angle_alpha   90.00
_cell.angle_beta   90.00
_cell.angle_gamma   90.00
#
_symmetry.space_group_name_H-M   'P 1'
#
loop_
_entity.id
_entity.type
_entity.pdbx_description
1 polymer ?
#
loop_
_entity_poly.entity_id
_entity_poly.type
_entity_poly.pdbx_seq_one_letter_code
_entity_poly.pdbx_strand_id
1 'polypeptide(L)'
;MSIAIGQTVQVKPGQQDEDTGTSLAGWSGRVVAMHSEYNMVEVEWDSTTLLHIPDAYLRHCIDGGYDYLQYNIGSVNLAIIEPQYTLEQVREIQKELEARYHDYQLYGGPPIPFSAVEREAFTTELLLPQSYVGWLEYMEKHLVFPFQAKVVEGYGHIGKKLEILALDDYDDPHGVIAVIKWVDGGAGHFLLCDLEATDKGSSNYRILREYVVWFANQ
;
A
#
# COMPACT_ATOMS: atom_id res chain seq x y z
N MET A 1 -13.68 25.31 -21.08
CA MET A 1 -12.32 24.73 -21.28
C MET A 1 -12.52 23.30 -21.75
N SER A 2 -11.86 22.89 -22.82
CA SER A 2 -11.91 21.51 -23.33
C SER A 2 -10.87 20.66 -22.59
N ILE A 3 -11.28 19.48 -22.14
CA ILE A 3 -10.38 18.47 -21.58
C ILE A 3 -9.49 17.92 -22.71
N ALA A 4 -8.22 17.66 -22.41
CA ALA A 4 -7.23 17.11 -23.33
C ALA A 4 -6.41 15.99 -22.68
N ILE A 5 -5.82 15.12 -23.50
CA ILE A 5 -4.91 14.06 -23.05
C ILE A 5 -3.75 14.67 -22.24
N GLY A 6 -3.44 14.01 -21.12
CA GLY A 6 -2.38 14.39 -20.21
C GLY A 6 -2.79 15.36 -19.10
N GLN A 7 -4.00 15.93 -19.16
CA GLN A 7 -4.53 16.78 -18.10
C GLN A 7 -4.98 15.97 -16.89
N THR A 8 -4.81 16.56 -15.70
CA THR A 8 -5.37 16.03 -14.46
C THR A 8 -6.80 16.54 -14.29
N VAL A 9 -7.69 15.62 -13.96
CA VAL A 9 -9.11 15.88 -13.79
C VAL A 9 -9.62 15.29 -12.48
N GLN A 10 -10.71 15.84 -11.97
CA GLN A 10 -11.44 15.33 -10.82
C GLN A 10 -12.91 15.14 -11.19
N VAL A 11 -13.50 14.04 -10.73
CA VAL A 11 -14.90 13.71 -10.90
C VAL A 11 -15.77 14.62 -10.02
N LYS A 12 -16.76 15.26 -10.65
CA LYS A 12 -17.69 16.18 -9.98
C LYS A 12 -18.60 15.44 -8.98
N PRO A 13 -19.20 16.17 -8.01
CA PRO A 13 -20.18 15.61 -7.09
C PRO A 13 -21.37 14.95 -7.81
N GLY A 14 -21.93 13.92 -7.17
CA GLY A 14 -23.14 13.23 -7.64
C GLY A 14 -22.92 12.17 -8.71
N GLN A 15 -21.69 11.96 -9.16
CA GLN A 15 -21.36 10.87 -10.09
C GLN A 15 -21.20 9.56 -9.33
N GLN A 16 -21.75 8.50 -9.91
CA GLN A 16 -21.66 7.14 -9.39
C GLN A 16 -21.25 6.21 -10.52
N ASP A 17 -20.55 5.15 -10.16
CA ASP A 17 -20.32 4.00 -11.02
C ASP A 17 -21.66 3.31 -11.33
N GLU A 18 -21.89 3.00 -12.60
CA GLU A 18 -23.19 2.53 -13.07
C GLU A 18 -23.52 1.11 -12.60
N ASP A 19 -22.50 0.28 -12.40
CA ASP A 19 -22.66 -1.14 -12.05
C ASP A 19 -22.74 -1.36 -10.53
N THR A 20 -21.98 -0.59 -9.76
CA THR A 20 -21.86 -0.75 -8.30
C THR A 20 -22.62 0.28 -7.49
N GLY A 21 -22.98 1.42 -8.10
CA GLY A 21 -23.50 2.60 -7.38
C GLY A 21 -22.46 3.30 -6.50
N THR A 22 -21.17 2.93 -6.61
CA THR A 22 -20.09 3.54 -5.83
C THR A 22 -19.95 5.01 -6.22
N SER A 23 -19.93 5.90 -5.23
CA SER A 23 -19.68 7.32 -5.48
C SER A 23 -18.26 7.53 -6.01
N LEU A 24 -18.17 8.10 -7.20
CA LEU A 24 -16.90 8.49 -7.83
C LEU A 24 -16.52 9.95 -7.51
N ALA A 25 -17.40 10.68 -6.83
CA ALA A 25 -17.18 12.09 -6.51
C ALA A 25 -15.84 12.31 -5.77
N GLY A 26 -15.03 13.22 -6.29
CA GLY A 26 -13.72 13.56 -5.73
C GLY A 26 -12.56 12.68 -6.20
N TRP A 27 -12.83 11.58 -6.91
CA TRP A 27 -11.78 10.78 -7.55
C TRP A 27 -11.10 11.60 -8.63
N SER A 28 -9.79 11.49 -8.71
CA SER A 28 -8.93 12.24 -9.60
C SER A 28 -7.94 11.36 -10.33
N GLY A 29 -7.49 11.84 -11.49
CA GLY A 29 -6.62 11.06 -12.36
C GLY A 29 -6.20 11.83 -13.59
N ARG A 30 -5.40 11.17 -14.42
CA ARG A 30 -4.87 11.73 -15.66
C ARG A 30 -5.65 11.20 -16.85
N VAL A 31 -6.02 12.09 -17.77
CA VAL A 31 -6.64 11.69 -19.03
C VAL A 31 -5.62 10.98 -19.91
N VAL A 32 -5.86 9.71 -20.24
CA VAL A 32 -4.96 8.88 -21.05
C VAL A 32 -5.49 8.68 -22.47
N ALA A 33 -6.81 8.66 -22.65
CA ALA A 33 -7.44 8.56 -23.96
C ALA A 33 -8.71 9.43 -24.07
N MET A 34 -9.10 9.69 -25.31
CA MET A 34 -10.34 10.42 -25.64
C MET A 34 -11.14 9.64 -26.68
N HIS A 35 -12.43 9.44 -26.39
CA HIS A 35 -13.38 8.73 -27.25
C HIS A 35 -14.42 9.73 -27.75
N SER A 36 -14.06 10.47 -28.80
CA SER A 36 -14.83 11.60 -29.33
C SER A 36 -16.24 11.22 -29.77
N GLU A 37 -16.40 10.00 -30.29
CA GLU A 37 -17.65 9.42 -30.76
C GLU A 37 -18.68 9.20 -29.63
N TYR A 38 -18.21 9.04 -28.40
CA TYR A 38 -19.05 8.84 -27.20
C TYR A 38 -19.01 10.01 -26.23
N ASN A 39 -18.25 11.08 -26.54
CA ASN A 39 -17.97 12.19 -25.63
C ASN A 39 -17.43 11.72 -24.26
N MET A 40 -16.67 10.63 -24.27
CA MET A 40 -16.04 10.03 -23.09
C MET A 40 -14.54 10.27 -23.10
N VAL A 41 -13.96 10.28 -21.92
CA VAL A 41 -12.51 10.25 -21.72
C VAL A 41 -12.17 9.09 -20.81
N GLU A 42 -11.02 8.49 -21.07
CA GLU A 42 -10.45 7.47 -20.21
C GLU A 42 -9.49 8.15 -19.24
N VAL A 43 -9.74 7.94 -17.94
CA VAL A 43 -8.96 8.51 -16.85
C VAL A 43 -8.24 7.38 -16.16
N GLU A 44 -6.91 7.49 -16.07
CA GLU A 44 -6.09 6.65 -15.20
C GLU A 44 -6.01 7.29 -13.82
N TRP A 45 -6.40 6.56 -12.79
CA TRP A 45 -6.52 7.07 -11.42
C TRP A 45 -5.17 7.46 -10.83
N ASP A 46 -5.16 8.58 -10.10
CA ASP A 46 -3.97 9.02 -9.37
C ASP A 46 -3.79 8.30 -8.03
N SER A 47 -2.68 8.58 -7.36
CA SER A 47 -2.31 7.97 -6.08
C SER A 47 -3.37 8.19 -5.00
N THR A 48 -3.94 9.39 -4.93
CA THR A 48 -4.99 9.73 -3.96
C THR A 48 -6.22 8.86 -4.16
N THR A 49 -6.64 8.68 -5.41
CA THR A 49 -7.80 7.87 -5.75
C THR A 49 -7.55 6.41 -5.47
N LEU A 50 -6.47 5.85 -6.01
CA LEU A 50 -6.11 4.43 -5.86
C LEU A 50 -6.04 4.00 -4.39
N LEU A 51 -5.49 4.85 -3.53
CA LEU A 51 -5.40 4.60 -2.09
C LEU A 51 -6.76 4.51 -1.38
N HIS A 52 -7.76 5.21 -1.91
CA HIS A 52 -9.08 5.36 -1.30
C HIS A 52 -10.18 4.58 -2.02
N ILE A 53 -9.87 3.86 -3.10
CA ILE A 53 -10.85 2.98 -3.75
C ILE A 53 -11.39 1.98 -2.69
N PRO A 54 -12.72 1.86 -2.54
CA PRO A 54 -13.30 0.90 -1.63
C PRO A 54 -12.94 -0.54 -2.02
N ASP A 55 -12.63 -1.38 -1.04
CA ASP A 55 -12.33 -2.80 -1.25
C ASP A 55 -13.47 -3.55 -1.97
N ALA A 56 -14.72 -3.15 -1.72
CA ALA A 56 -15.87 -3.70 -2.44
C ALA A 56 -15.85 -3.36 -3.94
N TYR A 57 -15.37 -2.17 -4.31
CA TYR A 57 -15.24 -1.74 -5.69
C TYR A 57 -14.11 -2.51 -6.40
N LEU A 58 -12.93 -2.59 -5.77
CA LEU A 58 -11.78 -3.33 -6.29
C LEU A 58 -12.15 -4.79 -6.60
N ARG A 59 -12.79 -5.47 -5.65
CA ARG A 59 -13.25 -6.85 -5.85
C ARG A 59 -14.27 -6.96 -6.98
N HIS A 60 -15.22 -6.04 -7.09
CA HIS A 60 -16.17 -6.05 -8.19
C HIS A 60 -15.48 -5.93 -9.54
N CYS A 61 -14.50 -5.03 -9.67
CA CYS A 61 -13.70 -4.90 -10.88
C CYS A 61 -12.94 -6.20 -11.18
N ILE A 62 -12.24 -6.77 -10.20
CA ILE A 62 -11.46 -8.00 -10.37
C ILE A 62 -12.36 -9.18 -10.78
N ASP A 63 -13.48 -9.38 -10.08
CA ASP A 63 -14.43 -10.47 -10.34
C ASP A 63 -15.11 -10.32 -11.72
N GLY A 64 -15.33 -9.07 -12.14
CA GLY A 64 -15.90 -8.72 -13.45
C GLY A 64 -14.88 -8.72 -14.60
N GLY A 65 -13.58 -8.81 -14.31
CA GLY A 65 -12.51 -8.66 -15.30
C GLY A 65 -12.37 -7.23 -15.83
N TYR A 66 -12.80 -6.24 -15.04
CA TYR A 66 -12.66 -4.81 -15.35
C TYR A 66 -11.33 -4.26 -14.83
N ASP A 67 -10.81 -3.25 -15.53
CA ASP A 67 -9.64 -2.50 -15.07
C ASP A 67 -10.07 -1.56 -13.92
N TYR A 68 -9.47 -1.72 -12.74
CA TYR A 68 -9.72 -0.85 -11.59
C TYR A 68 -8.76 0.35 -11.52
N LEU A 69 -7.77 0.41 -12.40
CA LEU A 69 -6.82 1.53 -12.52
C LEU A 69 -7.32 2.64 -13.42
N GLN A 70 -8.28 2.33 -14.31
CA GLN A 70 -8.78 3.22 -15.33
C GLN A 70 -10.30 3.25 -15.36
N TYR A 71 -10.87 4.36 -15.82
CA TYR A 71 -12.32 4.50 -15.94
C TYR A 71 -12.73 5.42 -17.08
N ASN A 72 -13.79 5.04 -17.79
CA ASN A 72 -14.37 5.83 -18.86
C ASN A 72 -15.50 6.70 -18.32
N ILE A 73 -15.37 8.02 -18.46
CA ILE A 73 -16.36 8.98 -17.96
C ILE A 73 -16.60 10.11 -18.95
N GLY A 74 -17.85 10.60 -19.01
CA GLY A 74 -18.22 11.75 -19.82
C GLY A 74 -17.41 12.99 -19.43
N SER A 75 -16.83 13.68 -20.41
CA SER A 75 -16.01 14.88 -20.19
C SER A 75 -16.75 15.98 -19.40
N VAL A 76 -18.08 16.02 -19.50
CA VAL A 76 -18.94 16.99 -18.80
C VAL A 76 -18.94 16.79 -17.29
N ASN A 77 -18.64 15.57 -16.82
CA ASN A 77 -18.67 15.16 -15.42
C ASN A 77 -17.34 15.41 -14.70
N LEU A 78 -16.37 15.98 -15.40
CA LEU A 78 -15.02 16.24 -14.91
C LEU A 78 -14.74 17.73 -14.75
N ALA A 79 -13.90 18.06 -13.78
CA ALA A 79 -13.29 19.36 -13.58
C ALA A 79 -11.77 19.23 -13.76
N ILE A 80 -11.14 20.16 -14.48
CA ILE A 80 -9.67 20.20 -14.59
C ILE A 80 -9.11 20.72 -13.26
N ILE A 81 -8.09 20.05 -12.74
CA ILE A 81 -7.40 20.43 -11.50
C ILE A 81 -5.88 20.42 -11.70
N GLU A 82 -5.16 21.06 -10.80
CA GLU A 82 -3.71 20.90 -10.74
C GLU A 82 -3.36 19.53 -10.14
N PRO A 83 -2.35 18.82 -10.67
CA PRO A 83 -1.89 17.55 -10.11
C PRO A 83 -1.34 17.75 -8.69
N GLN A 84 -1.75 16.87 -7.78
CA GLN A 84 -1.25 16.81 -6.39
C GLN A 84 -0.45 15.53 -6.12
N TYR A 85 0.02 14.86 -7.18
CA TYR A 85 0.69 13.57 -7.15
C TYR A 85 1.95 13.58 -8.03
N THR A 86 2.84 12.62 -7.79
CA THR A 86 3.92 12.26 -8.72
C THR A 86 3.60 10.96 -9.46
N LEU A 87 4.14 10.79 -10.66
CA LEU A 87 3.96 9.54 -11.42
C LEU A 87 4.60 8.35 -10.72
N GLU A 88 5.66 8.59 -9.94
CA GLU A 88 6.30 7.60 -9.08
C GLU A 88 5.34 7.11 -7.99
N GLN A 89 4.63 8.02 -7.30
CA GLN A 89 3.64 7.62 -6.29
C GLN A 89 2.52 6.76 -6.88
N VAL A 90 2.03 7.12 -8.08
CA VAL A 90 1.02 6.33 -8.78
C VAL A 90 1.52 4.91 -9.03
N ARG A 91 2.74 4.76 -9.59
CA ARG A 91 3.33 3.44 -9.87
C ARG A 91 3.53 2.60 -8.62
N GLU A 92 3.97 3.21 -7.51
CA GLU A 92 4.16 2.46 -6.27
C GLU A 92 2.83 1.97 -5.68
N ILE A 93 1.78 2.81 -5.68
CA ILE A 93 0.46 2.38 -5.22
C ILE A 93 -0.15 1.31 -6.16
N GLN A 94 0.06 1.41 -7.47
CA GLN A 94 -0.36 0.39 -8.42
C GLN A 94 0.27 -0.97 -8.11
N LYS A 95 1.61 -1.03 -7.96
CA LYS A 95 2.32 -2.26 -7.59
C LYS A 95 1.82 -2.84 -6.25
N GLU A 96 1.57 -1.97 -5.28
CA GLU A 96 1.11 -2.38 -3.96
C GLU A 96 -0.34 -2.93 -4.01
N LEU A 97 -1.22 -2.32 -4.80
CA LEU A 97 -2.57 -2.85 -5.05
C LEU A 97 -2.49 -4.21 -5.74
N GLU A 98 -1.67 -4.35 -6.79
CA GLU A 98 -1.46 -5.63 -7.47
C GLU A 98 -0.98 -6.70 -6.50
N ALA A 99 0.02 -6.42 -5.65
CA ALA A 99 0.53 -7.36 -4.66
C ALA A 99 -0.54 -7.76 -3.62
N ARG A 100 -1.34 -6.80 -3.15
CA ARG A 100 -2.39 -7.04 -2.13
C ARG A 100 -3.57 -7.85 -2.64
N TYR A 101 -3.87 -7.74 -3.94
CA TYR A 101 -4.99 -8.44 -4.58
C TYR A 101 -4.53 -9.63 -5.43
N HIS A 102 -3.23 -9.91 -5.54
CA HIS A 102 -2.68 -11.02 -6.33
C HIS A 102 -3.33 -12.38 -5.99
N ASP A 103 -3.32 -12.75 -4.70
CA ASP A 103 -3.89 -14.02 -4.25
C ASP A 103 -5.42 -14.06 -4.39
N TYR A 104 -6.08 -12.92 -4.24
CA TYR A 104 -7.51 -12.79 -4.49
C TYR A 104 -7.81 -13.08 -5.96
N GLN A 105 -7.08 -12.44 -6.88
CA GLN A 105 -7.29 -12.55 -8.32
C GLN A 105 -6.97 -13.94 -8.88
N LEU A 106 -5.90 -14.60 -8.40
CA LEU A 106 -5.49 -15.91 -8.92
C LEU A 106 -6.17 -17.09 -8.23
N TYR A 107 -6.42 -16.99 -6.93
CA TYR A 107 -6.81 -18.14 -6.11
C TYR A 107 -8.11 -17.93 -5.33
N GLY A 108 -8.74 -16.75 -5.42
CA GLY A 108 -9.91 -16.41 -4.61
C GLY A 108 -9.60 -16.32 -3.11
N GLY A 109 -8.33 -16.10 -2.75
CA GLY A 109 -7.92 -15.87 -1.36
C GLY A 109 -8.49 -14.57 -0.80
N PRO A 110 -8.50 -14.35 0.53
CA PRO A 110 -8.98 -13.09 1.10
C PRO A 110 -8.07 -11.92 0.68
N PRO A 111 -8.63 -10.76 0.26
CA PRO A 111 -7.82 -9.59 -0.08
C PRO A 111 -7.25 -8.93 1.17
N ILE A 112 -6.18 -8.15 0.99
CA ILE A 112 -5.55 -7.39 2.06
C ILE A 112 -5.64 -5.88 1.75
N PRO A 113 -6.79 -5.23 1.98
CA PRO A 113 -6.97 -3.82 1.64
C PRO A 113 -6.07 -2.90 2.48
N PHE A 114 -5.81 -1.68 2.00
CA PHE A 114 -5.20 -0.63 2.81
C PHE A 114 -6.06 -0.32 4.05
N SER A 115 -5.41 -0.35 5.21
CA SER A 115 -5.96 0.12 6.48
C SER A 115 -6.05 1.64 6.54
N ALA A 116 -6.87 2.17 7.45
CA ALA A 116 -6.98 3.61 7.67
C ALA A 116 -5.63 4.28 7.97
N VAL A 117 -4.72 3.57 8.67
CA VAL A 117 -3.38 4.08 9.02
C VAL A 117 -2.49 4.14 7.77
N GLU A 118 -2.51 3.11 6.91
CA GLU A 118 -1.77 3.15 5.65
C GLU A 118 -2.28 4.28 4.76
N ARG A 119 -3.61 4.46 4.68
CA ARG A 119 -4.20 5.58 3.92
C ARG A 119 -3.75 6.94 4.45
N GLU A 120 -3.73 7.12 5.76
CA GLU A 120 -3.25 8.36 6.38
C GLU A 120 -1.74 8.56 6.15
N ALA A 121 -0.94 7.50 6.25
CA ALA A 121 0.50 7.53 6.02
C ALA A 121 0.88 7.88 4.57
N PHE A 122 0.17 7.31 3.58
CA PHE A 122 0.40 7.63 2.16
C PHE A 122 -0.01 9.08 1.80
N THR A 123 -0.96 9.67 2.53
CA THR A 123 -1.41 11.06 2.29
C THR A 123 -0.50 12.14 2.89
N THR A 124 0.39 11.79 3.84
CA THR A 124 1.08 12.77 4.70
C THR A 124 2.57 12.93 4.45
N GLU A 125 3.09 12.44 3.31
CA GLU A 125 4.53 12.26 3.02
C GLU A 125 5.08 10.97 3.65
N LEU A 126 5.24 9.91 2.86
CA LEU A 126 6.30 8.91 3.04
C LEU A 126 6.31 7.97 1.82
N LEU A 127 7.28 8.17 0.93
CA LEU A 127 7.79 7.04 0.15
C LEU A 127 8.29 6.03 1.19
N LEU A 128 7.77 4.79 1.17
CA LEU A 128 8.37 3.73 1.99
C LEU A 128 9.88 3.72 1.74
N PRO A 129 10.71 3.59 2.79
CA PRO A 129 12.15 3.66 2.61
C PRO A 129 12.65 2.67 1.56
N GLN A 130 13.65 3.08 0.77
CA GLN A 130 14.24 2.27 -0.31
C GLN A 130 15.69 1.87 0.00
N SER A 131 16.08 1.95 1.26
CA SER A 131 17.41 1.58 1.74
C SER A 131 17.32 1.10 3.18
N TYR A 132 18.29 0.29 3.61
CA TYR A 132 18.36 -0.18 5.00
C TYR A 132 18.44 0.95 6.01
N VAL A 133 19.23 2.00 5.73
CA VAL A 133 19.31 3.19 6.58
C VAL A 133 17.95 3.86 6.74
N GLY A 134 17.24 4.07 5.63
CA GLY A 134 15.92 4.68 5.68
C GLY A 134 14.91 3.82 6.43
N TRP A 135 14.98 2.49 6.27
CA TRP A 135 14.14 1.55 7.01
C TRP A 135 14.42 1.57 8.50
N LEU A 136 15.69 1.58 8.89
CA LEU A 136 16.10 1.69 10.29
C LEU A 136 15.58 2.99 10.92
N GLU A 137 15.86 4.15 10.29
CA GLU A 137 15.41 5.46 10.78
C GLU A 137 13.88 5.58 10.86
N TYR A 138 13.17 5.00 9.90
CA TYR A 138 11.70 4.96 9.90
C TYR A 138 11.20 4.10 11.06
N MET A 139 11.67 2.86 11.17
CA MET A 139 11.21 1.93 12.19
C MET A 139 11.54 2.40 13.60
N GLU A 140 12.70 3.06 13.83
CA GLU A 140 13.04 3.67 15.12
C GLU A 140 12.04 4.74 15.57
N LYS A 141 11.45 5.49 14.62
CA LYS A 141 10.46 6.54 14.90
C LYS A 141 9.05 6.00 15.09
N HIS A 142 8.71 4.90 14.42
CA HIS A 142 7.32 4.45 14.28
C HIS A 142 6.99 3.16 15.03
N LEU A 143 7.99 2.31 15.36
CA LEU A 143 7.76 1.14 16.21
C LEU A 143 7.64 1.54 17.69
N VAL A 144 6.69 0.92 18.38
CA VAL A 144 6.52 1.09 19.83
C VAL A 144 7.20 -0.07 20.54
N PHE A 145 8.32 0.21 21.21
CA PHE A 145 9.06 -0.80 21.98
C PHE A 145 8.69 -0.78 23.48
N PRO A 146 8.80 -1.93 24.17
CA PRO A 146 9.04 -3.26 23.63
C PRO A 146 7.76 -3.88 23.04
N PHE A 147 7.89 -4.85 22.14
CA PHE A 147 6.73 -5.60 21.60
C PHE A 147 7.03 -7.07 21.35
N GLN A 148 5.97 -7.88 21.34
CA GLN A 148 6.06 -9.34 21.22
C GLN A 148 6.12 -9.77 19.75
N ALA A 149 7.04 -10.69 19.45
CA ALA A 149 7.22 -11.29 18.14
C ALA A 149 7.51 -12.80 18.26
N LYS A 150 7.50 -13.48 17.13
CA LYS A 150 7.94 -14.87 17.00
C LYS A 150 8.85 -15.02 15.79
N VAL A 151 9.72 -16.01 15.84
CA VAL A 151 10.55 -16.42 14.71
C VAL A 151 9.67 -17.16 13.70
N VAL A 152 9.66 -16.69 12.45
CA VAL A 152 8.91 -17.32 11.35
C VAL A 152 9.82 -17.90 10.28
N GLU A 153 11.03 -17.35 10.12
CA GLU A 153 12.05 -17.82 9.18
C GLU A 153 13.43 -17.92 9.87
N GLY A 154 14.45 -18.39 9.14
CA GLY A 154 15.81 -18.57 9.66
C GLY A 154 16.15 -19.98 10.17
N TYR A 155 17.43 -20.19 10.50
CA TYR A 155 17.93 -21.47 10.97
C TYR A 155 17.76 -21.64 12.49
N GLY A 156 16.82 -22.52 12.87
CA GLY A 156 16.53 -22.83 14.27
C GLY A 156 15.58 -21.81 14.91
N HIS A 157 15.08 -22.12 16.10
CA HIS A 157 14.17 -21.25 16.87
C HIS A 157 12.82 -20.90 16.23
N ILE A 158 12.49 -21.41 15.03
CA ILE A 158 11.18 -21.23 14.39
C ILE A 158 10.04 -21.54 15.39
N GLY A 159 9.09 -20.62 15.47
CA GLY A 159 7.95 -20.68 16.37
C GLY A 159 8.24 -20.24 17.82
N LYS A 160 9.50 -20.02 18.20
CA LYS A 160 9.83 -19.44 19.51
C LYS A 160 9.40 -17.98 19.56
N LYS A 161 8.97 -17.57 20.75
CA LYS A 161 8.53 -16.21 21.06
C LYS A 161 9.65 -15.42 21.73
N LEU A 162 9.67 -14.14 21.43
CA LEU A 162 10.60 -13.18 21.97
C LEU A 162 9.93 -11.81 22.09
N GLU A 163 10.58 -10.94 22.83
CA GLU A 163 10.27 -9.53 22.91
C GLU A 163 11.34 -8.75 22.16
N ILE A 164 10.94 -7.90 21.21
CA ILE A 164 11.81 -6.95 20.55
C ILE A 164 11.90 -5.72 21.44
N LEU A 165 13.12 -5.38 21.87
CA LEU A 165 13.41 -4.31 22.83
C LEU A 165 13.81 -3.01 22.17
N ALA A 166 14.57 -3.11 21.07
CA ALA A 166 15.08 -2.00 20.28
C ALA A 166 15.56 -2.50 18.92
N LEU A 167 15.90 -1.58 18.02
CA LEU A 167 16.73 -1.86 16.86
C LEU A 167 18.18 -1.54 17.19
N ASP A 168 19.10 -2.17 16.46
CA ASP A 168 20.54 -1.97 16.63
C ASP A 168 21.13 -1.33 15.36
N ASP A 169 21.68 -2.16 14.47
CA ASP A 169 22.23 -1.74 13.18
C ASP A 169 21.58 -2.54 12.04
N TYR A 170 22.09 -2.42 10.83
CA TYR A 170 21.79 -3.28 9.70
C TYR A 170 23.07 -3.87 9.11
N ASP A 171 22.94 -5.00 8.45
CA ASP A 171 23.99 -5.60 7.63
C ASP A 171 23.45 -5.74 6.20
N ASP A 172 24.08 -5.12 5.20
CA ASP A 172 23.60 -5.08 3.81
C ASP A 172 23.08 -6.44 3.26
N PRO A 173 23.78 -7.58 3.48
CA PRO A 173 23.28 -8.90 3.07
C PRO A 173 22.17 -9.51 3.96
N HIS A 174 21.96 -9.04 5.19
CA HIS A 174 21.09 -9.71 6.16
C HIS A 174 19.97 -8.82 6.73
N GLY A 175 19.98 -7.52 6.42
CA GLY A 175 18.98 -6.54 6.85
C GLY A 175 19.18 -6.00 8.26
N VAL A 176 18.13 -5.34 8.77
CA VAL A 176 18.06 -4.73 10.10
C VAL A 176 18.12 -5.78 11.20
N ILE A 177 18.90 -5.48 12.24
CA ILE A 177 19.13 -6.31 13.41
C ILE A 177 18.36 -5.73 14.60
N ALA A 178 17.64 -6.61 15.29
CA ALA A 178 16.85 -6.27 16.47
C ALA A 178 17.54 -6.74 17.76
N VAL A 179 17.49 -5.91 18.80
CA VAL A 179 17.80 -6.34 20.17
C VAL A 179 16.58 -7.06 20.73
N ILE A 180 16.76 -8.33 21.10
CA ILE A 180 15.68 -9.20 21.54
C ILE A 180 15.90 -9.71 22.96
N LYS A 181 14.80 -10.13 23.59
CA LYS A 181 14.80 -10.95 24.80
C LYS A 181 13.90 -12.14 24.60
N TRP A 182 14.45 -13.34 24.77
CA TRP A 182 13.65 -14.55 24.68
C TRP A 182 12.69 -14.68 25.86
N VAL A 183 11.51 -15.24 25.60
CA VAL A 183 10.53 -15.51 26.67
C VAL A 183 11.06 -16.53 27.68
N ASP A 184 11.89 -17.49 27.25
CA ASP A 184 12.56 -18.48 28.10
C ASP A 184 13.85 -17.96 28.75
N GLY A 185 14.21 -16.69 28.53
CA GLY A 185 15.34 -15.99 29.16
C GLY A 185 16.54 -15.77 28.24
N GLY A 186 17.35 -14.76 28.58
CA GLY A 186 18.48 -14.33 27.76
C GLY A 186 18.11 -13.20 26.79
N ALA A 187 19.08 -12.31 26.55
CA ALA A 187 18.99 -11.24 25.55
C ALA A 187 20.03 -11.47 24.46
N GLY A 188 19.77 -10.94 23.27
CA GLY A 188 20.67 -11.08 22.13
C GLY A 188 20.21 -10.27 20.94
N HIS A 189 20.73 -10.63 19.78
CA HIS A 189 20.41 -9.99 18.51
C HIS A 189 19.73 -11.00 17.58
N PHE A 190 18.81 -10.53 16.75
CA PHE A 190 18.12 -11.35 15.77
C PHE A 190 17.81 -10.55 14.51
N LEU A 191 17.80 -11.20 13.34
CA LEU A 191 17.46 -10.54 12.09
C LEU A 191 15.97 -10.19 12.09
N LEU A 192 15.66 -8.92 11.84
CA LEU A 192 14.29 -8.43 11.90
C LEU A 192 13.44 -9.04 10.77
N CYS A 193 14.06 -9.40 9.64
CA CYS A 193 13.38 -10.03 8.50
C CYS A 193 12.85 -11.45 8.81
N ASP A 194 13.40 -12.12 9.83
CA ASP A 194 12.98 -13.47 10.23
C ASP A 194 11.84 -13.46 11.28
N LEU A 195 11.31 -12.28 11.64
CA LEU A 195 10.38 -12.09 12.75
C LEU A 195 8.99 -11.65 12.28
N GLU A 196 7.95 -12.17 12.94
CA GLU A 196 6.56 -11.71 12.81
C GLU A 196 6.08 -11.19 14.17
N ALA A 197 5.58 -9.95 14.23
CA ALA A 197 4.95 -9.45 15.45
C ALA A 197 3.71 -10.29 15.79
N THR A 198 3.47 -10.59 17.06
CA THR A 198 2.37 -11.50 17.43
C THR A 198 1.00 -10.82 17.43
N ASP A 199 0.96 -9.50 17.67
CA ASP A 199 -0.29 -8.74 17.65
C ASP A 199 -0.56 -8.18 16.25
N LYS A 200 -1.36 -8.92 15.47
CA LYS A 200 -1.74 -8.55 14.10
C LYS A 200 -2.59 -7.27 13.99
N GLY A 201 -3.15 -6.80 15.10
CA GLY A 201 -3.91 -5.55 15.16
C GLY A 201 -3.03 -4.30 15.35
N SER A 202 -1.78 -4.47 15.78
CA SER A 202 -0.87 -3.37 16.12
C SER A 202 -0.28 -2.67 14.89
N SER A 203 0.12 -1.41 15.05
CA SER A 203 0.94 -0.70 14.06
C SER A 203 2.29 -1.38 13.84
N ASN A 204 2.89 -1.94 14.90
CA ASN A 204 4.17 -2.65 14.81
C ASN A 204 4.12 -3.84 13.87
N TYR A 205 3.03 -4.63 13.89
CA TYR A 205 2.87 -5.74 12.94
C TYR A 205 2.89 -5.28 11.49
N ARG A 206 2.26 -4.15 11.19
CA ARG A 206 2.19 -3.62 9.82
C ARG A 206 3.55 -3.12 9.36
N ILE A 207 4.18 -2.25 10.15
CA ILE A 207 5.52 -1.68 9.84
C ILE A 207 6.54 -2.81 9.65
N LEU A 208 6.54 -3.79 10.56
CA LEU A 208 7.44 -4.94 10.46
C LEU A 208 7.18 -5.77 9.20
N ARG A 209 5.90 -6.01 8.88
CA ARG A 209 5.52 -6.76 7.67
C ARG A 209 5.95 -6.04 6.39
N GLU A 210 5.78 -4.72 6.32
CA GLU A 210 6.20 -3.92 5.16
C GLU A 210 7.72 -3.98 4.95
N TYR A 211 8.50 -3.87 6.03
CA TYR A 211 9.95 -4.05 5.99
C TYR A 211 10.33 -5.45 5.48
N VAL A 212 9.71 -6.51 6.01
CA VAL A 212 9.97 -7.90 5.59
C VAL A 212 9.67 -8.09 4.10
N VAL A 213 8.56 -7.54 3.60
CA VAL A 213 8.20 -7.61 2.18
C VAL A 213 9.19 -6.85 1.32
N TRP A 214 9.61 -5.64 1.71
CA TRP A 214 10.62 -4.88 0.98
C TRP A 214 11.96 -5.62 0.93
N PHE A 215 12.39 -6.20 2.06
CA PHE A 215 13.63 -6.97 2.16
C PHE A 215 13.63 -8.18 1.22
N ALA A 216 12.51 -8.91 1.16
CA ALA A 216 12.38 -10.08 0.29
C ALA A 216 12.39 -9.76 -1.21
N ASN A 217 12.18 -8.50 -1.59
CA ASN A 217 12.16 -8.04 -2.98
C ASN A 217 13.46 -7.32 -3.42
N GLN A 218 14.50 -7.30 -2.57
CA GLN A 218 15.82 -6.77 -2.93
C GLN A 218 16.62 -7.73 -3.82
#